data_AF-A3Z1P9-F1
#
_entry.id   AF-A3Z1P9-F1
#
_cell.length_a   1.000
_cell.length_b   1.000
_cell.length_c   1.000
_cell.angle_alpha   90.00
_cell.angle_beta   90.00
_cell.angle_gamma   90.00
#
_symmetry.space_group_name_H-M   'P 1'
#
loop_
_entity.id
_entity.type
_entity.pdbx_description
1 polymer ?
#
loop_
_entity_poly.entity_id
_entity_poly.type
_entity_poly.pdbx_seq_one_letter_code
_entity_poly.pdbx_strand_id
1 'polypeptide(L)' 'MEFPTLLVRRVSRPPGHDRALVLRNRQGGVTGGYHNARLLNPEQTQALMADHHWDVVPGMDDRGR' A
#
# COMPACT_ATOMS: atom_id res chain seq x y z
N MET A 1 -0.57 15.27 -8.04
CA MET A 1 0.59 14.85 -7.21
C MET A 1 0.12 13.69 -6.38
N GLU A 2 0.78 12.55 -6.51
CA GLU A 2 0.46 11.31 -5.82
C GLU A 2 1.49 11.06 -4.73
N PHE A 3 1.05 10.49 -3.61
CA PHE A 3 1.85 10.18 -2.44
C PHE A 3 1.89 8.67 -2.27
N PRO A 4 3.05 8.03 -2.46
CA PRO A 4 3.19 6.61 -2.22
C PRO A 4 3.09 6.33 -0.72
N THR A 5 2.46 5.22 -0.36
CA THR A 5 2.41 4.66 0.99
C THR A 5 2.79 3.19 0.91
N LEU A 6 3.87 2.81 1.57
CA LEU A 6 4.30 1.41 1.60
C LEU A 6 3.58 0.67 2.74
N LEU A 7 2.83 -0.35 2.35
CA LEU A 7 2.15 -1.30 3.23
C LEU A 7 2.98 -2.58 3.34
N VAL A 8 3.09 -3.11 4.56
CA VAL A 8 3.78 -4.36 4.86
C VAL A 8 2.86 -5.22 5.71
N ARG A 9 2.80 -6.53 5.41
CA ARG A 9 2.19 -7.52 6.28
C ARG A 9 3.15 -8.65 6.56
N ARG A 10 3.10 -9.19 7.79
CA ARG A 10 3.79 -10.44 8.14
C ARG A 10 3.03 -11.61 7.52
N VAL A 11 3.72 -12.50 6.82
CA VAL A 11 3.14 -13.78 6.40
C VAL A 11 3.86 -14.93 7.10
N SER A 12 3.13 -16.02 7.39
CA SER A 12 3.58 -17.10 8.28
C SER A 12 4.75 -17.95 7.75
N ARG A 13 5.27 -17.69 6.54
CA ARG A 13 6.37 -18.46 5.93
C ARG A 13 7.67 -17.63 5.88
N PRO A 14 8.84 -18.11 6.32
CA PRO A 14 10.10 -17.36 6.23
C PRO A 14 10.62 -17.26 4.77
N PRO A 15 11.18 -16.11 4.30
CA PRO A 15 11.35 -14.80 4.95
C PRO A 15 10.20 -13.85 4.53
N GLY A 16 8.97 -14.26 4.72
CA GLY A 16 7.80 -13.70 4.05
C GLY A 16 7.24 -12.47 4.74
N HIS A 17 7.69 -11.32 4.26
CA HIS A 17 6.88 -10.11 4.36
C HIS A 17 6.23 -9.91 2.99
N ASP A 18 4.92 -9.73 2.97
CA ASP A 18 4.24 -9.30 1.77
C ASP A 18 4.13 -7.77 1.79
N ARG A 19 4.35 -7.15 0.63
CA ARG A 19 4.53 -5.70 0.51
C ARG A 19 3.67 -5.16 -0.61
N ALA A 20 2.99 -4.05 -0.35
CA ALA A 20 2.21 -3.35 -1.35
C ALA A 20 2.49 -1.85 -1.29
N LEU A 21 2.63 -1.21 -2.44
CA LEU A 21 2.73 0.24 -2.56
C LEU A 21 1.35 0.79 -2.91
N VAL A 22 0.81 1.71 -2.14
CA VAL A 22 -0.46 2.37 -2.43
C VAL A 22 -0.18 3.81 -2.86
N LEU A 23 -0.75 4.23 -3.97
CA LEU A 23 -0.72 5.61 -4.43
C LEU A 23 -1.97 6.33 -3.93
N ARG A 24 -1.77 7.50 -3.31
CA ARG A 24 -2.86 8.31 -2.79
C ARG A 24 -2.80 9.74 -3.33
N ASN A 25 -3.95 10.36 -3.51
CA ASN A 25 -4.03 11.79 -3.80
C ASN A 25 -3.86 12.63 -2.52
N ARG A 26 -3.80 13.97 -2.66
CA ARG A 26 -3.69 14.91 -1.52
C ARG A 26 -4.84 14.82 -0.51
N GLN A 27 -6.01 14.36 -0.94
CA GLN A 27 -7.20 14.21 -0.09
C GLN A 27 -7.18 12.86 0.66
N GLY A 28 -6.15 12.03 0.46
CA GLY A 28 -6.01 10.71 1.06
C GLY A 28 -6.74 9.60 0.30
N GLY A 29 -7.38 9.90 -0.82
CA GLY A 29 -8.06 8.92 -1.68
C GLY A 29 -7.06 8.07 -2.47
N VAL A 30 -7.35 6.78 -2.60
CA VAL A 30 -6.51 5.81 -3.34
C VAL A 30 -6.64 6.05 -4.85
N THR A 31 -5.51 6.22 -5.54
CA THR A 31 -5.43 6.41 -7.00
C THR A 31 -4.86 5.18 -7.72
N GLY A 32 -4.32 4.21 -6.98
CA GLY A 32 -3.81 2.95 -7.52
C GLY A 32 -2.80 2.31 -6.57
N GLY A 33 -2.10 1.28 -7.04
CA GLY A 33 -1.09 0.63 -6.23
C GLY A 33 -0.28 -0.43 -6.97
N TYR A 34 0.70 -1.00 -6.29
CA TYR A 34 1.52 -2.10 -6.77
C TYR A 34 1.59 -3.18 -5.70
N HIS A 35 1.37 -4.43 -6.09
CA HIS A 35 1.50 -5.59 -5.20
C HIS A 35 2.23 -6.70 -5.95
N ASN A 36 3.35 -7.19 -5.42
CA ASN A 36 4.16 -8.26 -6.04
C ASN A 36 4.44 -8.02 -7.55
N ALA A 37 4.94 -6.82 -7.89
CA ALA A 37 5.21 -6.37 -9.26
C ALA A 37 3.99 -6.28 -10.20
N ARG A 38 2.77 -6.46 -9.69
CA ARG A 38 1.53 -6.22 -10.42
C ARG A 38 1.01 -4.81 -10.13
N LEU A 39 0.73 -4.05 -11.18
CA LEU A 39 -0.01 -2.79 -11.10
C LEU A 39 -1.49 -3.08 -10.78
N LEU A 40 -2.02 -2.35 -9.80
CA LEU A 40 -3.41 -2.42 -9.36
C LEU A 40 -4.11 -1.10 -9.67
N ASN A 41 -5.34 -1.20 -10.14
CA ASN A 41 -6.22 -0.04 -10.25
C ASN A 41 -6.74 0.39 -8.85
N PRO A 42 -7.43 1.54 -8.73
CA PRO A 42 -7.94 2.02 -7.45
C PRO A 42 -8.80 1.00 -6.69
N GLU A 43 -9.73 0.35 -7.38
CA GLU A 43 -10.67 -0.63 -6.77
C GLU A 43 -9.94 -1.86 -6.25
N GLN A 44 -9.01 -2.42 -7.04
CA GLN A 44 -8.17 -3.55 -6.65
C GLN A 44 -7.27 -3.19 -5.46
N THR A 45 -6.77 -1.97 -5.41
CA THR A 45 -5.94 -1.50 -4.30
C THR A 45 -6.75 -1.35 -3.02
N GLN A 46 -7.97 -0.82 -3.11
CA GLN A 46 -8.89 -0.76 -1.97
C GLN A 46 -9.28 -2.15 -1.46
N ALA A 47 -9.58 -3.08 -2.37
CA ALA A 47 -9.87 -4.47 -2.01
C ALA A 47 -8.68 -5.13 -1.31
N LEU A 48 -7.45 -4.95 -1.82
CA LEU A 48 -6.23 -5.44 -1.19
C LEU A 48 -6.07 -4.91 0.24
N MET A 49 -6.35 -3.62 0.45
CA MET A 49 -6.28 -3.00 1.78
C MET A 49 -7.35 -3.51 2.74
N ALA A 50 -8.53 -3.90 2.24
CA ALA A 50 -9.64 -4.39 3.05
C ALA A 50 -9.48 -5.86 3.46
N ASP A 51 -8.88 -6.69 2.59
CA ASP A 51 -8.76 -8.14 2.81
C ASP A 51 -7.79 -8.52 3.94
N HIS A 52 -6.87 -7.62 4.31
CA HIS A 52 -5.77 -7.95 5.22
C HIS A 52 -5.41 -6.81 6.18
N HIS A 53 -4.86 -7.17 7.34
CA HIS A 53 -4.23 -6.19 8.23
C HIS A 53 -2.85 -5.80 7.66
N TRP A 54 -2.72 -4.53 7.29
CA TRP A 54 -1.49 -3.95 6.76
C TRP A 54 -0.90 -2.94 7.74
N ASP A 55 0.40 -3.05 7.98
CA ASP A 55 1.16 -2.03 8.68
C ASP A 55 1.73 -1.02 7.69
N VAL A 56 1.69 0.27 8.03
CA VAL A 56 2.32 1.32 7.23
C VAL A 56 3.79 1.44 7.64
N VAL A 57 4.69 1.45 6.67
CA VAL A 57 6.11 1.67 6.94
C VAL A 57 6.35 3.12 7.38
N PRO A 58 6.95 3.34 8.56
CA PRO A 58 7.25 4.70 9.05
C PRO A 58 8.11 5.49 8.04
N GLY A 59 7.77 6.75 7.82
CA GLY A 59 8.51 7.64 6.91
C GLY A 59 8.21 7.43 5.42
N MET A 60 7.30 6.50 5.09
CA MET A 60 6.73 6.36 3.74
C MET A 60 5.27 6.81 3.67
N ASP A 61 4.71 7.44 4.69
CA ASP A 61 3.50 8.24 4.56
C ASP A 61 3.90 9.70 4.39
N ASP A 62 4.36 10.06 3.19
CA ASP A 62 4.71 11.45 2.91
C ASP A 62 3.43 12.30 2.80
N ARG A 63 2.84 12.63 3.95
CA ARG A 63 1.76 13.61 4.08
C ARG A 63 2.30 15.04 4.13
N GLY A 64 3.54 15.27 3.68
CA GLY A 64 4.16 16.59 3.61
C GLY A 64 4.24 17.25 4.98
N ARG A 65 5.15 16.76 5.83
CA ARG A 65 5.61 17.54 6.98
C ARG A 65 6.74 18.46 6.53
#